data_AF-A0A496UH54-F1
#
_entry.id   AF-A0A496UH54-F1
#
_cell.length_a   1.000
_cell.length_b   1.000
_cell.length_c   1.000
_cell.angle_alpha   90.00
_cell.angle_beta   90.00
_cell.angle_gamma   90.00
#
_symmetry.space_group_name_H-M   'P 1'
#
loop_
_entity.id
_entity.type
_entity.pdbx_description
1 polymer ?
#
loop_
_entity_poly.entity_id
_entity_poly.type
_entity_poly.pdbx_seq_one_letter_code
_entity_poly.pdbx_strand_id
1 'polypeptide(L)'
;MSEEKKNMEKDSAKSGAVLVVGGGIAGIQSSLDLADSGYKVYLLEQTPAIGGIMAQLDKTCPTNDCAMCVISPKLVGAGRHLNIDLITNAELMGIEGEAGNFTVKVKKHPRYVDSEKCTGCGACVINCPVTKIIYPVELDEIELSRGDRDIVEGILEKHLDQQGSLMPVLQEIDKHYSYLPKDVIRYVSEKLEIGITDIYNIATFYNSFSLTPRGRHKISICMGTTCYVKGAEKLMQRVCEELGVGPGGTTEDLKFTVEAARCIGCCSLAPAIMVDERVYGRVKLNDLARILKDYE
;
A
#
# COMPACT_ATOMS: atom_id res chain seq x y z
N MET A 1 -22.01 29.36 -61.09
CA MET A 1 -21.03 28.32 -60.69
C MET A 1 -19.94 28.84 -59.72
N SER A 2 -20.06 30.04 -59.16
CA SER A 2 -19.02 30.66 -58.32
C SER A 2 -19.50 31.11 -56.94
N GLU A 3 -20.80 30.98 -56.62
CA GLU A 3 -21.36 31.40 -55.33
C GLU A 3 -21.63 30.23 -54.37
N GLU A 4 -21.91 29.03 -54.86
CA GLU A 4 -22.12 27.85 -54.00
C GLU A 4 -20.83 27.34 -53.32
N LYS A 5 -19.66 27.62 -53.90
CA LYS A 5 -18.38 27.21 -53.30
C LYS A 5 -17.93 28.09 -52.13
N LYS A 6 -18.51 29.28 -51.94
CA LYS A 6 -18.14 30.21 -50.86
C LYS A 6 -18.87 29.94 -49.54
N ASN A 7 -19.93 29.12 -49.55
CA ASN A 7 -20.70 28.78 -48.36
C ASN A 7 -20.28 27.47 -47.67
N MET A 8 -19.27 26.75 -48.19
CA MET A 8 -18.73 25.52 -47.55
C MET A 8 -17.47 25.75 -46.71
N GLU A 9 -16.86 26.94 -46.72
CA GLU A 9 -15.65 27.24 -45.92
C GLU A 9 -15.94 27.87 -44.54
N LYS A 10 -17.23 27.99 -44.17
CA LYS A 10 -17.65 28.48 -42.84
C LYS A 10 -18.07 27.37 -41.87
N ASP A 11 -17.76 26.11 -42.17
CA ASP A 11 -18.07 24.98 -41.30
C ASP A 11 -16.93 24.67 -40.31
N SER A 12 -17.26 24.92 -39.04
CA SER A 12 -16.50 24.65 -37.81
C SER A 12 -15.27 25.54 -37.58
N ALA A 13 -15.51 26.75 -37.09
CA ALA A 13 -14.51 27.46 -36.28
C ALA A 13 -14.27 26.64 -35.00
N LYS A 14 -13.38 25.64 -35.08
CA LYS A 14 -13.02 24.78 -33.97
C LYS A 14 -12.55 25.65 -32.81
N SER A 15 -13.21 25.53 -31.67
CA SER A 15 -12.75 26.23 -30.47
C SER A 15 -11.38 25.65 -30.08
N GLY A 16 -10.42 26.53 -29.78
CA GLY A 16 -9.11 26.11 -29.28
C GLY A 16 -9.15 25.55 -27.85
N ALA A 17 -10.32 25.09 -27.38
CA ALA A 17 -10.53 24.65 -26.01
C ALA A 17 -10.80 23.14 -25.94
N VAL A 18 -10.16 22.46 -24.98
CA VAL A 18 -10.27 21.01 -24.78
C VAL A 18 -10.67 20.73 -23.34
N LEU A 19 -11.64 19.84 -23.14
CA LEU A 19 -11.98 19.32 -21.82
C LEU A 19 -11.34 17.95 -21.63
N VAL A 20 -10.52 17.79 -20.60
CA VAL A 20 -9.95 16.51 -20.17
C VAL A 20 -10.68 16.06 -18.91
N VAL A 21 -11.24 14.85 -18.94
CA VAL A 21 -11.97 14.27 -17.81
C VAL A 21 -11.07 13.26 -17.09
N GLY A 22 -10.83 13.49 -15.81
CA GLY A 22 -9.98 12.67 -14.95
C GLY A 22 -8.57 13.25 -14.80
N GLY A 23 -8.24 13.68 -13.60
CA GLY A 23 -6.96 14.22 -13.16
C GLY A 23 -5.96 13.17 -12.68
N GLY A 24 -5.99 11.96 -13.22
CA GLY A 24 -4.93 10.97 -13.01
C GLY A 24 -3.65 11.31 -13.77
N ILE A 25 -2.61 10.47 -13.64
CA ILE A 25 -1.32 10.69 -14.33
C ILE A 25 -1.46 10.89 -15.85
N ALA A 26 -2.34 10.13 -16.48
CA ALA A 26 -2.61 10.22 -17.92
C ALA A 26 -3.29 11.55 -18.27
N GLY A 27 -4.35 11.92 -17.54
CA GLY A 27 -5.06 13.18 -17.79
C GLY A 27 -4.20 14.41 -17.55
N ILE A 28 -3.39 14.42 -16.49
CA ILE A 28 -2.43 15.50 -16.23
C ILE A 28 -1.43 15.63 -17.39
N GLN A 29 -0.86 14.51 -17.85
CA GLN A 29 0.09 14.55 -18.97
C GLN A 29 -0.59 15.04 -20.26
N SER A 30 -1.76 14.50 -20.58
CA SER A 30 -2.52 14.95 -21.77
C SER A 30 -2.88 16.42 -21.68
N SER A 31 -3.25 16.92 -20.50
CA SER A 31 -3.53 18.35 -20.31
C SER A 31 -2.29 19.22 -20.53
N LEU A 32 -1.11 18.79 -20.07
CA LEU A 32 0.14 19.51 -20.30
C LEU A 32 0.49 19.54 -21.80
N ASP A 33 0.47 18.38 -22.47
CA ASP A 33 0.81 18.28 -23.89
C ASP A 33 -0.12 19.15 -24.78
N LEU A 34 -1.42 19.18 -24.45
CA LEU A 34 -2.41 20.01 -25.13
C LEU A 34 -2.22 21.49 -24.84
N ALA A 35 -1.89 21.84 -23.60
CA ALA A 35 -1.67 23.22 -23.19
C ALA A 35 -0.39 23.82 -23.79
N ASP A 36 0.68 23.03 -23.88
CA ASP A 36 1.94 23.36 -24.55
C ASP A 36 1.74 23.50 -26.07
N SER A 37 0.80 22.74 -26.64
CA SER A 37 0.38 22.87 -28.05
C SER A 37 -0.46 24.12 -28.32
N GLY A 38 -0.76 24.93 -27.30
CA GLY A 38 -1.48 26.20 -27.42
C GLY A 38 -3.00 26.11 -27.27
N TYR A 39 -3.55 24.96 -26.86
CA TYR A 39 -4.98 24.82 -26.57
C TYR A 39 -5.29 25.25 -25.13
N LYS A 40 -6.47 25.85 -24.90
CA LYS A 40 -7.00 26.11 -23.57
C LYS A 40 -7.59 24.81 -23.02
N VAL A 41 -7.05 24.27 -21.93
CA VAL A 41 -7.47 23.00 -21.37
C VAL A 41 -8.27 23.20 -20.09
N TYR A 42 -9.45 22.62 -20.02
CA TYR A 42 -10.20 22.45 -18.79
C TYR A 42 -9.95 21.04 -18.27
N LEU A 43 -9.36 20.91 -17.08
CA LEU A 43 -9.11 19.61 -16.46
C LEU A 43 -10.14 19.37 -15.36
N LEU A 44 -11.07 18.45 -15.62
CA LEU A 44 -12.16 18.08 -14.71
C LEU A 44 -11.77 16.88 -13.85
N GLU A 45 -11.88 17.02 -12.53
CA GLU A 45 -11.56 15.95 -11.58
C GLU A 45 -12.68 15.83 -10.53
N GLN A 46 -13.10 14.58 -10.29
CA GLN A 46 -14.17 14.27 -9.35
C GLN A 46 -13.73 14.45 -7.89
N THR A 47 -12.47 14.13 -7.59
CA THR A 47 -11.88 14.27 -6.26
C THR A 47 -11.42 15.72 -5.98
N PRO A 48 -11.13 16.08 -4.71
CA PRO A 48 -10.68 17.42 -4.36
C PRO A 48 -9.31 17.82 -4.93
N ALA A 49 -8.50 16.85 -5.37
CA ALA A 49 -7.13 17.05 -5.84
C ALA A 49 -6.81 16.17 -7.05
N ILE A 50 -5.93 16.65 -7.93
CA ILE A 50 -5.39 15.87 -9.05
C ILE A 50 -4.25 14.96 -8.60
N GLY A 51 -4.02 13.85 -9.30
CA GLY A 51 -2.98 12.86 -9.03
C GLY A 51 -3.46 11.42 -9.16
N GLY A 52 -4.75 11.18 -8.94
CA GLY A 52 -5.37 9.86 -9.03
C GLY A 52 -4.72 8.82 -8.10
N ILE A 53 -4.78 7.55 -8.50
CA ILE A 53 -4.23 6.42 -7.72
C ILE A 53 -2.71 6.52 -7.58
N MET A 54 -2.02 7.04 -8.61
CA MET A 54 -0.55 7.10 -8.61
C MET A 54 -0.01 7.95 -7.46
N ALA A 55 -0.73 8.99 -7.04
CA ALA A 55 -0.36 9.81 -5.88
C ALA A 55 -0.49 9.07 -4.52
N GLN A 56 -1.14 7.91 -4.50
CA GLN A 56 -1.34 7.09 -3.30
C GLN A 56 -0.33 5.93 -3.19
N LEU A 57 0.50 5.73 -4.22
CA LEU A 57 1.50 4.66 -4.25
C LEU A 57 2.82 5.17 -3.66
N ASP A 58 3.52 4.32 -2.91
CA ASP A 58 4.90 4.59 -2.48
C ASP A 58 5.86 4.44 -3.68
N LYS A 59 5.76 3.29 -4.39
CA LYS A 59 6.66 2.94 -5.49
C LYS A 59 5.91 2.52 -6.75
N THR A 60 6.49 2.88 -7.89
CA THR A 60 5.96 2.54 -9.21
C THR A 60 6.63 1.28 -9.76
N CYS A 61 5.83 0.34 -10.26
CA CYS A 61 6.34 -0.77 -11.07
C CYS A 61 6.60 -0.24 -12.49
N PRO A 62 7.69 -0.59 -13.20
CA PRO A 62 8.68 -1.65 -12.91
C PRO A 62 9.99 -1.18 -12.27
N THR A 63 10.24 0.13 -12.26
CA THR A 63 11.52 0.72 -11.85
C THR A 63 11.69 0.84 -10.34
N ASN A 64 10.60 0.68 -9.59
CA ASN A 64 10.55 0.88 -8.14
C ASN A 64 10.85 2.33 -7.70
N ASP A 65 10.60 3.28 -8.60
CA ASP A 65 10.79 4.72 -8.33
C ASP A 65 9.68 5.26 -7.44
N CYS A 66 10.02 6.23 -6.59
CA CYS A 66 9.06 6.96 -5.76
C CYS A 66 7.97 7.59 -6.64
N ALA A 67 6.71 7.20 -6.44
CA ALA A 67 5.61 7.66 -7.29
C ALA A 67 5.44 9.18 -7.20
N MET A 68 5.63 9.73 -5.99
CA MET A 68 5.52 11.16 -5.75
C MET A 68 6.59 11.94 -6.52
N CYS A 69 7.83 11.44 -6.60
CA CYS A 69 8.90 12.10 -7.36
C CYS A 69 8.59 12.18 -8.86
N VAL A 70 7.91 11.17 -9.41
CA VAL A 70 7.54 11.14 -10.84
C VAL A 70 6.34 12.06 -11.14
N ILE A 71 5.35 12.10 -10.26
CA ILE A 71 4.11 12.85 -10.50
C ILE A 71 4.18 14.32 -10.08
N SER A 72 4.95 14.65 -9.04
CA SER A 72 5.08 16.01 -8.51
C SER A 72 5.40 17.09 -9.55
N PRO A 73 6.39 16.93 -10.46
CA PRO A 73 6.66 17.96 -11.46
C PRO A 73 5.47 18.20 -12.39
N LYS A 74 4.72 17.14 -12.72
CA LYS A 74 3.53 17.23 -13.58
C LYS A 74 2.36 17.89 -12.86
N LEU A 75 2.17 17.61 -11.58
CA LEU A 75 1.16 18.27 -10.74
C LEU A 75 1.40 19.78 -10.65
N VAL A 76 2.64 20.17 -10.36
CA VAL A 76 3.03 21.59 -10.28
C VAL A 76 2.91 22.25 -11.64
N GLY A 77 3.32 21.56 -12.71
CA GLY A 77 3.15 22.03 -14.09
C GLY A 77 1.69 22.32 -14.40
N ALA A 78 0.80 21.34 -14.22
CA ALA A 78 -0.61 21.49 -14.53
C ALA A 78 -1.30 22.55 -13.65
N GLY A 79 -0.88 22.68 -12.39
CA GLY A 79 -1.43 23.68 -11.46
C GLY A 79 -0.99 25.11 -11.71
N ARG A 80 0.14 25.33 -12.38
CA ARG A 80 0.68 26.68 -12.66
C ARG A 80 0.54 27.10 -14.11
N HIS A 81 0.09 26.20 -15.00
CA HIS A 81 0.02 26.48 -16.41
C HIS A 81 -1.11 27.48 -16.74
N LEU A 82 -0.79 28.56 -17.45
CA LEU A 82 -1.75 29.63 -17.81
C LEU A 82 -2.93 29.12 -18.66
N ASN A 83 -2.66 28.12 -19.51
CA ASN A 83 -3.66 27.52 -20.39
C ASN A 83 -4.44 26.38 -19.74
N ILE A 84 -4.22 26.02 -18.47
CA ILE A 84 -4.94 24.92 -17.80
C ILE A 84 -5.83 25.48 -16.69
N ASP A 85 -7.13 25.26 -16.80
CA ASP A 85 -8.10 25.58 -15.76
C ASP A 85 -8.52 24.29 -15.03
N LEU A 86 -8.16 24.22 -13.74
CA LEU A 86 -8.46 23.07 -12.89
C LEU A 86 -9.86 23.17 -12.28
N ILE A 87 -10.71 22.19 -12.59
CA ILE A 87 -12.04 22.05 -12.02
C ILE A 87 -12.07 20.77 -11.19
N THR A 88 -11.62 20.87 -9.93
CA THR A 88 -11.67 19.75 -8.97
C THR A 88 -12.98 19.73 -8.18
N ASN A 89 -13.27 18.58 -7.56
CA ASN A 89 -14.50 18.30 -6.82
C ASN A 89 -15.75 18.46 -7.71
N ALA A 90 -15.69 17.99 -8.95
CA ALA A 90 -16.71 18.23 -9.95
C ALA A 90 -16.97 17.02 -10.85
N GLU A 91 -18.24 16.80 -11.16
CA GLU A 91 -18.71 15.66 -11.96
C GLU A 91 -19.34 16.12 -13.27
N LEU A 92 -19.13 15.32 -14.31
CA LEU A 92 -19.71 15.53 -15.64
C LEU A 92 -21.17 15.05 -15.64
N MET A 93 -22.14 15.92 -15.92
CA MET A 93 -23.55 15.53 -15.99
C MET A 93 -24.00 15.17 -17.41
N GLY A 94 -23.49 15.86 -18.42
CA GLY A 94 -23.90 15.67 -19.80
C GLY A 94 -23.14 16.56 -20.76
N ILE A 95 -23.08 16.09 -22.00
CA ILE A 95 -22.42 16.77 -23.13
C ILE A 95 -23.49 17.00 -24.20
N GLU A 96 -23.62 18.23 -24.66
CA GLU A 96 -24.53 18.63 -25.75
C GLU A 96 -23.69 19.22 -26.89
N GLY A 97 -23.88 18.77 -28.13
CA GLY A 97 -23.20 19.28 -29.33
C GLY A 97 -22.44 18.23 -30.13
N GLU A 98 -21.54 18.70 -31.00
CA GLU A 98 -20.77 17.88 -31.94
C GLU A 98 -19.25 17.98 -31.68
N ALA A 99 -18.48 17.06 -32.23
CA ALA A 99 -17.03 17.03 -32.05
C ALA A 99 -16.37 18.34 -32.51
N GLY A 100 -15.71 19.05 -31.57
CA GLY A 100 -15.08 20.35 -31.82
C GLY A 100 -15.93 21.57 -31.46
N ASN A 101 -17.21 21.40 -31.16
CA ASN A 101 -18.06 22.44 -30.58
C ASN A 101 -19.13 21.82 -29.68
N PHE A 102 -18.72 21.46 -28.46
CA PHE A 102 -19.60 20.84 -27.47
C PHE A 102 -19.67 21.71 -26.21
N THR A 103 -20.87 21.77 -25.63
CA THR A 103 -21.13 22.41 -24.35
C THR A 103 -21.31 21.34 -23.28
N VAL A 104 -20.68 21.56 -22.13
CA VAL A 104 -20.64 20.57 -21.04
C VAL A 104 -21.31 21.12 -19.80
N LYS A 105 -22.21 20.33 -19.22
CA LYS A 105 -22.79 20.60 -17.91
C LYS A 105 -21.97 19.90 -16.83
N VAL A 106 -21.38 20.69 -15.95
CA VAL A 106 -20.55 20.22 -14.84
C VAL A 106 -21.22 20.55 -13.51
N LYS A 107 -21.33 19.56 -12.63
CA LYS A 107 -21.80 19.74 -11.26
C LYS A 107 -20.61 19.88 -10.32
N LYS A 108 -20.44 21.04 -9.71
CA LYS A 108 -19.37 21.30 -8.74
C LYS A 108 -19.87 21.08 -7.32
N HIS A 109 -19.22 20.18 -6.59
CA HIS A 109 -19.55 19.91 -5.19
C HIS A 109 -18.96 21.01 -4.28
N PRO A 110 -19.69 21.39 -3.21
CA PRO A 110 -19.22 22.40 -2.27
C PRO A 110 -17.96 21.90 -1.55
N ARG A 111 -16.89 22.69 -1.60
CA ARG A 111 -15.63 22.38 -0.88
C ARG A 111 -15.59 22.94 0.53
N TYR A 112 -16.63 23.69 0.94
CA TYR A 112 -16.71 24.42 2.22
C TYR A 112 -15.47 25.30 2.51
N VAL A 113 -14.68 25.61 1.48
CA VAL A 113 -13.48 26.44 1.47
C VAL A 113 -13.52 27.30 0.20
N ASP A 114 -13.24 28.60 0.37
CA ASP A 114 -13.11 29.54 -0.73
C ASP A 114 -11.77 29.31 -1.45
N SER A 115 -11.82 28.86 -2.71
CA SER A 115 -10.62 28.51 -3.47
C SER A 115 -9.74 29.71 -3.84
N GLU A 116 -10.29 30.92 -3.88
CA GLU A 116 -9.49 32.12 -4.20
C GLU A 116 -8.68 32.60 -3.00
N LYS A 117 -9.18 32.33 -1.78
CA LYS A 117 -8.51 32.69 -0.51
C LYS A 117 -7.68 31.56 0.08
N CYS A 118 -7.72 30.38 -0.52
CA CYS A 118 -7.06 29.19 0.02
C CYS A 118 -5.53 29.32 -0.11
N THR A 119 -4.83 29.35 1.02
CA THR A 119 -3.37 29.38 1.09
C THR A 119 -2.74 28.00 1.28
N GLY A 120 -3.56 26.93 1.34
CA GLY A 120 -3.08 25.57 1.63
C GLY A 120 -2.69 25.33 3.08
N CYS A 121 -3.12 26.17 4.03
CA CYS A 121 -2.75 26.11 5.45
C CYS A 121 -3.29 24.90 6.23
N GLY A 122 -4.19 24.09 5.64
CA GLY A 122 -4.74 22.90 6.29
C GLY A 122 -5.79 23.15 7.38
N ALA A 123 -6.19 24.40 7.63
CA ALA A 123 -7.22 24.74 8.64
C ALA A 123 -8.59 24.06 8.39
N CYS A 124 -8.88 23.73 7.13
CA CYS A 124 -10.09 23.00 6.74
C CYS A 124 -10.10 21.54 7.22
N VAL A 125 -8.93 20.92 7.42
CA VAL A 125 -8.82 19.54 7.89
C VAL A 125 -9.14 19.45 9.38
N ILE A 126 -8.61 20.39 10.17
CA ILE A 126 -8.82 20.46 11.63
C ILE A 126 -10.30 20.69 11.95
N ASN A 127 -10.95 21.57 11.20
CA ASN A 127 -12.35 21.94 11.41
C ASN A 127 -13.33 21.08 10.58
N CYS A 128 -12.84 20.00 9.95
CA CYS A 128 -13.69 19.17 9.11
C CYS A 128 -14.77 18.48 9.97
N PRO A 129 -16.06 18.77 9.75
CA PRO A 129 -17.15 18.25 10.59
C PRO A 129 -17.40 16.75 10.38
N VAL A 130 -16.79 16.15 9.36
CA VAL A 130 -16.89 14.72 9.04
C VAL A 130 -15.71 13.96 9.64
N THR A 131 -15.18 14.44 10.76
CA THR A 131 -13.97 13.98 11.46
C THR A 131 -13.77 12.49 11.29
N LYS A 132 -12.89 12.12 10.35
CA LYS A 132 -12.25 10.82 10.38
C LYS A 132 -11.20 10.93 11.48
N ILE A 133 -11.63 10.75 12.73
CA ILE A 133 -10.72 10.48 13.84
C ILE A 133 -9.92 9.26 13.37
N ILE A 134 -8.64 9.46 13.07
CA ILE A 134 -7.87 8.44 12.36
C ILE A 134 -7.64 7.24 13.28
N TYR A 135 -7.50 7.44 14.60
CA TYR A 135 -7.62 6.39 15.63
C TYR A 135 -8.00 7.03 16.98
N PRO A 136 -9.03 6.56 17.71
CA PRO A 136 -9.08 6.78 19.14
C PRO A 136 -7.86 6.07 19.74
N VAL A 137 -7.04 6.79 20.52
CA VAL A 137 -5.95 6.17 21.28
C VAL A 137 -6.58 5.50 22.49
N GLU A 138 -7.11 4.29 22.29
CA GLU A 138 -7.48 3.41 23.37
C GLU A 138 -6.17 2.92 24.00
N LEU A 139 -5.82 3.50 25.15
CA LEU A 139 -4.78 2.97 26.02
C LEU A 139 -5.38 1.75 26.71
N ASP A 140 -5.38 0.60 26.04
CA ASP A 140 -5.77 -0.67 26.67
C ASP A 140 -4.91 -0.87 27.92
N GLU A 141 -5.47 -1.25 29.07
CA GLU A 141 -4.67 -1.64 30.23
C GLU A 141 -3.81 -2.87 29.87
N ILE A 142 -2.55 -2.90 30.34
CA ILE A 142 -1.64 -4.00 30.04
C ILE A 142 -2.02 -5.21 30.90
N GLU A 143 -2.88 -6.08 30.39
CA GLU A 143 -3.20 -7.36 31.02
C GLU A 143 -2.19 -8.44 30.57
N LEU A 144 -1.10 -8.64 31.32
CA LEU A 144 -0.23 -9.81 31.16
C LEU A 144 -0.72 -10.97 32.03
N SER A 145 -0.70 -12.18 31.47
CA SER A 145 -0.88 -13.40 32.26
C SER A 145 0.27 -13.52 33.27
N ARG A 146 0.00 -14.08 34.46
CA ARG A 146 1.02 -14.22 35.52
C ARG A 146 2.26 -15.00 35.05
N GLY A 147 2.08 -15.99 34.18
CA GLY A 147 3.18 -16.77 33.61
C GLY A 147 4.08 -15.98 32.66
N ASP A 148 3.49 -15.14 31.80
CA ASP A 148 4.26 -14.32 30.86
C ASP A 148 5.06 -13.23 31.57
N ARG A 149 4.51 -12.71 32.68
CA ARG A 149 5.18 -11.70 33.50
C ARG A 149 6.47 -12.23 34.15
N ASP A 150 6.43 -13.42 34.74
CA ASP A 150 7.60 -14.04 35.38
C ASP A 150 8.73 -14.30 34.37
N ILE A 151 8.37 -14.71 33.15
CA ILE A 151 9.32 -14.95 32.06
C ILE A 151 10.00 -13.65 31.62
N VAL A 152 9.21 -12.59 31.40
CA VAL A 152 9.75 -11.30 30.94
C VAL A 152 10.57 -10.62 32.03
N GLU A 153 10.16 -10.69 33.30
CA GLU A 153 10.96 -10.19 34.42
C GLU A 153 12.32 -10.92 34.52
N GLY A 154 12.33 -12.25 34.36
CA GLY A 154 13.57 -13.03 34.32
C GLY A 154 14.49 -12.71 33.14
N ILE A 155 13.95 -12.26 32.00
CA ILE A 155 14.74 -11.78 30.85
C ILE A 155 15.31 -10.39 31.15
N LEU A 156 14.50 -9.50 31.72
CA LEU A 156 14.90 -8.13 32.06
C LEU A 156 16.03 -8.13 33.11
N GLU A 157 15.94 -8.96 34.15
CA GLU A 157 16.98 -9.05 35.20
C GLU A 157 18.35 -9.45 34.64
N LYS A 158 18.41 -10.32 33.62
CA LYS A 158 19.67 -10.76 33.01
C LYS A 158 20.37 -9.66 32.21
N HIS A 159 19.61 -8.71 31.68
CA HIS A 159 20.08 -7.76 30.68
C HIS A 159 19.97 -6.29 31.13
N LEU A 160 19.46 -6.02 32.34
CA LEU A 160 19.21 -4.67 32.86
C LEU A 160 20.48 -3.80 32.92
N ASP A 161 21.63 -4.40 33.24
CA ASP A 161 22.91 -3.68 33.46
C ASP A 161 23.75 -3.44 32.19
N GLN A 162 23.24 -3.79 31.00
CA GLN A 162 23.97 -3.64 29.74
C GLN A 162 23.56 -2.35 29.02
N GLN A 163 24.53 -1.51 28.61
CA GLN A 163 24.27 -0.42 27.67
C GLN A 163 23.70 -0.99 26.36
N GLY A 164 22.46 -0.62 26.01
CA GLY A 164 21.77 -1.16 24.84
C GLY A 164 21.00 -2.47 25.09
N SER A 165 20.47 -2.66 26.29
CA SER A 165 19.72 -3.85 26.74
C SER A 165 18.51 -4.23 25.87
N LEU A 166 17.95 -3.29 25.11
CA LEU A 166 16.73 -3.53 24.32
C LEU A 166 16.88 -4.64 23.27
N MET A 167 17.99 -4.67 22.51
CA MET A 167 18.17 -5.67 21.46
C MET A 167 18.29 -7.10 22.02
N PRO A 168 19.15 -7.36 23.04
CA PRO A 168 19.18 -8.67 23.71
C PRO A 168 17.83 -9.10 24.30
N VAL A 169 17.10 -8.16 24.94
CA VAL A 169 15.78 -8.43 25.51
C VAL A 169 14.79 -8.85 24.42
N LEU A 170 14.73 -8.12 23.31
CA LEU A 170 13.87 -8.47 22.18
C LEU A 170 14.25 -9.83 21.55
N GLN A 171 15.54 -10.16 21.48
CA GLN A 171 16.01 -11.45 20.99
C GLN A 171 15.61 -12.62 21.90
N GLU A 172 15.65 -12.45 23.23
CA GLU A 172 15.24 -13.50 24.17
C GLU A 172 13.72 -13.68 24.19
N ILE A 173 12.96 -12.59 24.04
CA ILE A 173 11.50 -12.63 23.85
C ILE A 173 11.15 -13.35 22.55
N ASP A 174 11.77 -12.98 21.44
CA ASP A 174 11.53 -13.62 20.13
C ASP A 174 11.93 -15.11 20.16
N LYS A 175 12.99 -15.48 20.88
CA LYS A 175 13.36 -16.89 21.08
C LYS A 175 12.30 -17.68 21.85
N HIS A 176 11.63 -17.05 22.81
CA HIS A 176 10.61 -17.72 23.64
C HIS A 176 9.26 -17.79 22.92
N TYR A 177 8.79 -16.68 22.35
CA TYR A 177 7.45 -16.57 21.77
C TYR A 177 7.42 -16.78 20.26
N SER A 178 8.57 -16.74 19.57
CA SER A 178 8.70 -16.73 18.09
C SER A 178 8.06 -15.51 17.41
N TYR A 179 7.60 -14.53 18.19
CA TYR A 179 7.15 -13.21 17.76
C TYR A 179 7.23 -12.25 18.96
N LEU A 180 6.91 -10.97 18.76
CA LEU A 180 6.85 -9.96 19.80
C LEU A 180 5.39 -9.57 20.09
N PRO A 181 4.80 -10.07 21.19
CA PRO A 181 3.43 -9.72 21.57
C PRO A 181 3.29 -8.23 21.95
N LYS A 182 2.14 -7.62 21.61
CA LYS A 182 1.84 -6.21 21.91
C LYS A 182 1.98 -5.91 23.41
N ASP A 183 1.42 -6.76 24.27
CA ASP A 183 1.39 -6.52 25.72
C ASP A 183 2.79 -6.68 26.35
N VAL A 184 3.58 -7.63 25.84
CA VAL A 184 4.97 -7.83 26.26
C VAL A 184 5.84 -6.64 25.86
N ILE A 185 5.72 -6.14 24.62
CA ILE A 185 6.46 -4.94 24.18
C ILE A 185 6.10 -3.73 25.03
N ARG A 186 4.82 -3.54 25.33
CA ARG A 186 4.35 -2.43 26.19
C ARG A 186 4.94 -2.51 27.59
N TYR A 187 4.99 -3.71 28.17
CA TYR A 187 5.62 -3.93 29.48
C TYR A 187 7.11 -3.64 29.48
N VAL A 188 7.82 -4.10 28.44
CA VAL A 188 9.26 -3.83 28.27
C VAL A 188 9.52 -2.34 28.09
N SER A 189 8.67 -1.63 27.34
CA SER A 189 8.73 -0.18 27.16
C SER A 189 8.62 0.57 28.49
N GLU A 190 7.66 0.19 29.34
CA GLU A 190 7.50 0.77 30.68
C GLU A 190 8.70 0.46 31.61
N LYS A 191 9.22 -0.76 31.57
CA LYS A 191 10.31 -1.19 32.45
C LYS A 191 11.68 -0.63 32.08
N LEU A 192 11.96 -0.47 30.79
CA LEU A 192 13.23 0.07 30.31
C LEU A 192 13.21 1.59 30.12
N GLU A 193 12.06 2.25 30.34
CA GLU A 193 11.84 3.68 30.09
C GLU A 193 12.19 4.09 28.65
N ILE A 194 11.98 3.19 27.69
CA ILE A 194 12.21 3.43 26.25
C ILE A 194 10.86 3.65 25.56
N GLY A 195 10.78 4.61 24.64
CA GLY A 195 9.57 4.88 23.88
C GLY A 195 9.13 3.68 23.03
N ILE A 196 7.82 3.38 23.02
CA ILE A 196 7.27 2.26 22.24
C ILE A 196 7.60 2.38 20.75
N THR A 197 7.67 3.62 20.25
CA THR A 197 8.05 3.96 18.88
C THR A 197 9.44 3.44 18.54
N ASP A 198 10.40 3.54 19.46
CA ASP A 198 11.77 3.06 19.24
C ASP A 198 11.81 1.54 19.15
N ILE A 199 11.01 0.85 19.97
CA ILE A 199 10.88 -0.61 19.92
C ILE A 199 10.25 -1.05 18.59
N TYR A 200 9.18 -0.38 18.15
CA TYR A 200 8.57 -0.65 16.85
C TYR A 200 9.50 -0.34 15.68
N ASN A 201 10.30 0.73 15.76
CA ASN A 201 11.31 1.04 14.75
C ASN A 201 12.32 -0.10 14.62
N ILE A 202 12.79 -0.66 15.74
CA ILE A 202 13.71 -1.80 15.73
C ILE A 202 13.00 -3.06 15.18
N ALA A 203 11.81 -3.38 15.69
CA ALA A 203 11.07 -4.57 15.29
C ALA A 203 10.68 -4.57 13.80
N THR A 204 10.42 -3.39 13.22
CA THR A 204 10.08 -3.25 11.79
C THR A 204 11.31 -3.12 10.90
N PHE A 205 12.43 -2.61 11.41
CA PHE A 205 13.67 -2.46 10.66
C PHE A 205 14.43 -3.80 10.51
N TYR A 206 14.48 -4.62 11.56
CA TYR A 206 15.18 -5.90 11.53
C TYR A 206 14.26 -7.05 11.12
N ASN A 207 14.52 -7.65 9.96
CA ASN A 207 13.77 -8.80 9.42
C ASN A 207 13.73 -10.05 10.32
N SER A 208 14.57 -10.11 11.35
CA SER A 208 14.59 -11.23 12.30
C SER A 208 13.36 -11.24 13.20
N PHE A 209 12.79 -10.08 13.52
CA PHE A 209 11.64 -9.97 14.42
C PHE A 209 10.32 -10.07 13.67
N SER A 210 9.29 -10.58 14.35
CA SER A 210 7.91 -10.57 13.85
C SER A 210 6.97 -9.96 14.88
N LEU A 211 6.08 -9.05 14.45
CA LEU A 211 5.02 -8.48 15.28
C LEU A 211 3.74 -9.34 15.27
N THR A 212 3.69 -10.34 14.40
CA THR A 212 2.58 -11.26 14.24
C THR A 212 3.00 -12.65 14.69
N PRO A 213 2.09 -13.47 15.26
CA PRO A 213 2.41 -14.84 15.66
C PRO A 213 3.06 -15.60 14.52
N ARG A 214 4.28 -16.07 14.74
CA ARG A 214 5.05 -16.85 13.77
C ARG A 214 5.39 -18.17 14.42
N GLY A 215 5.04 -19.25 13.74
CA GLY A 215 5.44 -20.60 14.11
C GLY A 215 6.94 -20.82 13.91
N ARG A 216 7.49 -21.76 14.68
CA ARG A 216 8.92 -22.11 14.69
C ARG A 216 9.52 -22.40 13.31
N HIS A 217 8.72 -22.98 12.41
CA HIS A 217 9.09 -23.31 11.04
C HIS A 217 8.26 -22.51 10.04
N LYS A 218 8.94 -21.83 9.13
CA LYS A 218 8.30 -21.00 8.10
C LYS A 218 8.25 -21.75 6.78
N ILE A 219 7.04 -22.01 6.29
CA ILE A 219 6.78 -22.65 4.99
C ILE A 219 6.41 -21.56 3.99
N SER A 220 7.32 -21.25 3.08
CA SER A 220 7.13 -20.28 2.01
C SER A 220 6.84 -21.00 0.70
N ILE A 221 5.63 -20.84 0.15
CA ILE A 221 5.21 -21.47 -1.11
C ILE A 221 5.33 -20.45 -2.24
N CYS A 222 6.07 -20.80 -3.30
CA CYS A 222 6.28 -19.90 -4.44
C CYS A 222 4.99 -19.77 -5.27
N MET A 223 4.41 -18.58 -5.29
CA MET A 223 3.30 -18.17 -6.13
C MET A 223 3.73 -17.41 -7.40
N GLY A 224 5.01 -17.46 -7.74
CA GLY A 224 5.53 -16.87 -8.98
C GLY A 224 4.93 -17.55 -10.21
N THR A 225 4.94 -16.85 -11.36
CA THR A 225 4.27 -17.28 -12.60
C THR A 225 4.55 -18.73 -13.01
N THR A 226 5.81 -19.18 -12.94
CA THR A 226 6.17 -20.56 -13.31
C THR A 226 5.61 -21.60 -12.33
N CYS A 227 5.61 -21.29 -11.03
CA CYS A 227 5.06 -22.19 -10.02
C CYS A 227 3.52 -22.19 -10.06
N TYR A 228 2.91 -21.03 -10.31
CA TYR A 228 1.47 -20.89 -10.48
C TYR A 228 0.94 -21.75 -11.62
N VAL A 229 1.53 -21.66 -12.82
CA VAL A 229 1.15 -22.48 -13.99
C VAL A 229 1.33 -23.98 -13.73
N LYS A 230 2.28 -24.36 -12.88
CA LYS A 230 2.51 -25.77 -12.49
C LYS A 230 1.62 -26.25 -11.33
N GLY A 231 0.68 -25.43 -10.86
CA GLY A 231 -0.29 -25.82 -9.84
C GLY A 231 0.13 -25.54 -8.39
N ALA A 232 0.96 -24.52 -8.15
CA ALA A 232 1.30 -24.07 -6.79
C ALA A 232 0.05 -23.66 -5.96
N GLU A 233 -1.04 -23.25 -6.60
CA GLU A 233 -2.31 -22.99 -5.93
C GLU A 233 -2.87 -24.24 -5.23
N LYS A 234 -2.87 -25.40 -5.92
CA LYS A 234 -3.30 -26.67 -5.33
C LYS A 234 -2.40 -27.12 -4.18
N LEU A 235 -1.11 -26.80 -4.30
CA LEU A 235 -0.11 -27.08 -3.28
C LEU A 235 -0.37 -26.24 -2.02
N MET A 236 -0.62 -24.95 -2.19
CA MET A 236 -0.99 -24.03 -1.11
C MET A 236 -2.26 -24.51 -0.40
N GLN A 237 -3.31 -24.82 -1.16
CA GLN A 237 -4.57 -25.30 -0.61
C GLN A 237 -4.37 -26.57 0.22
N ARG A 238 -3.59 -27.53 -0.29
CA ARG A 238 -3.33 -28.78 0.42
C ARG A 238 -2.56 -28.57 1.73
N VAL A 239 -1.56 -27.69 1.72
CA VAL A 239 -0.79 -27.34 2.93
C VAL A 239 -1.68 -26.66 3.96
N CYS A 240 -2.56 -25.76 3.52
CA CYS A 240 -3.57 -25.12 4.38
C CYS A 240 -4.55 -26.14 4.99
N GLU A 241 -5.02 -27.12 4.20
CA GLU A 241 -5.91 -28.19 4.67
C GLU A 241 -5.24 -29.11 5.70
N GLU A 242 -3.97 -29.48 5.48
CA GLU A 242 -3.24 -30.36 6.41
C GLU A 242 -2.88 -29.66 7.73
N LEU A 243 -2.60 -28.36 7.70
CA LEU A 243 -2.24 -27.57 8.88
C LEU A 243 -3.44 -26.88 9.54
N GLY A 244 -4.63 -26.92 8.92
CA GLY A 244 -5.84 -26.28 9.43
C GLY A 244 -5.79 -24.75 9.44
N VAL A 245 -4.94 -24.12 8.62
CA VAL A 245 -4.72 -22.66 8.61
C VAL A 245 -4.95 -22.05 7.24
N GLY A 246 -5.40 -20.79 7.21
CA GLY A 246 -5.52 -20.00 5.99
C GLY A 246 -4.15 -19.60 5.41
N PRO A 247 -4.12 -19.09 4.16
CA PRO A 247 -2.89 -18.57 3.55
C PRO A 247 -2.38 -17.35 4.32
N GLY A 248 -1.13 -17.39 4.80
CA GLY A 248 -0.56 -16.38 5.70
C GLY A 248 -0.81 -16.66 7.19
N GLY A 249 -1.51 -17.75 7.51
CA GLY A 249 -1.82 -18.15 8.87
C GLY A 249 -0.70 -18.94 9.56
N THR A 250 -0.73 -18.90 10.89
CA THR A 250 0.11 -19.69 11.77
C THR A 250 -0.76 -20.71 12.50
N THR A 251 -0.25 -21.95 12.63
CA THR A 251 -0.96 -23.03 13.35
C THR A 251 -1.18 -22.67 14.82
N GLU A 252 -2.28 -23.15 15.42
CA GLU A 252 -2.57 -22.95 16.86
C GLU A 252 -1.40 -23.42 17.76
N ASP A 253 -0.68 -24.46 17.34
CA ASP A 253 0.49 -25.01 18.05
C ASP A 253 1.77 -24.15 17.92
N LEU A 254 1.73 -23.03 17.20
CA LEU A 254 2.89 -22.17 16.88
C LEU A 254 4.10 -22.97 16.31
N LYS A 255 3.84 -24.07 15.60
CA LYS A 255 4.87 -24.88 14.95
C LYS A 255 5.14 -24.41 13.53
N PHE A 256 4.10 -24.19 12.73
CA PHE A 256 4.24 -23.86 11.31
C PHE A 256 3.57 -22.53 10.96
N THR A 257 4.24 -21.73 10.14
CA THR A 257 3.67 -20.54 9.48
C THR A 257 3.64 -20.79 7.98
N VAL A 258 2.49 -20.61 7.33
CA VAL A 258 2.38 -20.78 5.88
C VAL A 258 2.31 -19.42 5.20
N GLU A 259 3.30 -19.07 4.38
CA GLU A 259 3.34 -17.82 3.63
C GLU A 259 3.34 -18.06 2.12
N ALA A 260 2.58 -17.24 1.40
CA ALA A 260 2.64 -17.16 -0.06
C ALA A 260 3.79 -16.23 -0.49
N ALA A 261 4.92 -16.81 -0.88
CA ALA A 261 6.06 -16.06 -1.39
C ALA A 261 5.88 -15.73 -2.88
N ARG A 262 6.19 -14.50 -3.29
CA ARG A 262 6.12 -14.11 -4.71
C ARG A 262 7.12 -14.85 -5.59
N CYS A 263 8.36 -15.01 -5.14
CA CYS A 263 9.39 -15.71 -5.88
C CYS A 263 10.47 -16.23 -4.94
N ILE A 264 10.87 -17.49 -5.15
CA ILE A 264 11.98 -18.15 -4.42
C ILE A 264 13.26 -18.16 -5.28
N GLY A 265 13.18 -17.74 -6.55
CA GLY A 265 14.34 -17.70 -7.46
C GLY A 265 14.71 -19.05 -8.08
N CYS A 266 13.95 -20.12 -7.82
CA CYS A 266 14.24 -21.48 -8.31
C CYS A 266 13.25 -21.97 -9.38
N CYS A 267 13.02 -21.19 -10.44
CA CYS A 267 12.01 -21.50 -11.48
C CYS A 267 12.21 -22.89 -12.14
N SER A 268 13.45 -23.35 -12.28
CA SER A 268 13.80 -24.68 -12.83
C SER A 268 13.28 -25.86 -11.99
N LEU A 269 13.02 -25.61 -10.70
CA LEU A 269 12.55 -26.58 -9.72
C LEU A 269 11.06 -26.43 -9.41
N ALA A 270 10.31 -25.66 -10.20
CA ALA A 270 8.87 -25.47 -9.99
C ALA A 270 8.07 -26.80 -10.07
N PRO A 271 7.07 -27.03 -9.19
CA PRO A 271 6.68 -26.20 -8.04
C PRO A 271 7.71 -26.27 -6.90
N ALA A 272 8.03 -25.11 -6.33
CA ALA A 272 9.04 -24.97 -5.27
C ALA A 272 8.42 -24.45 -3.96
N ILE A 273 8.81 -25.07 -2.87
CA ILE A 273 8.51 -24.65 -1.49
C ILE A 273 9.84 -24.42 -0.78
N MET A 274 9.89 -23.49 0.15
CA MET A 274 11.01 -23.28 1.06
C MET A 274 10.52 -23.49 2.49
N VAL A 275 11.16 -24.38 3.25
CA VAL A 275 10.92 -24.53 4.69
C VAL A 275 12.14 -24.00 5.41
N ASP A 276 11.97 -22.90 6.13
CA ASP A 276 13.05 -22.06 6.68
C ASP A 276 14.05 -21.66 5.59
N GLU A 277 15.24 -22.28 5.58
CA GLU A 277 16.28 -22.01 4.57
C GLU A 277 16.41 -23.13 3.52
N ARG A 278 15.67 -24.24 3.67
CA ARG A 278 15.77 -25.39 2.76
C ARG A 278 14.76 -25.30 1.64
N VAL A 279 15.26 -25.32 0.40
CA VAL A 279 14.44 -25.31 -0.81
C VAL A 279 14.10 -26.73 -1.24
N TYR A 280 12.81 -27.02 -1.34
CA TYR A 280 12.25 -28.24 -1.88
C TYR A 280 11.72 -27.98 -3.29
N GLY A 281 12.28 -28.68 -4.26
CA GLY A 281 11.95 -28.56 -5.68
C GLY A 281 11.12 -29.73 -6.19
N ARG A 282 10.32 -29.49 -7.23
CA ARG A 282 9.46 -30.48 -7.91
C ARG A 282 8.53 -31.21 -6.92
N VAL A 283 8.04 -30.47 -5.93
CA VAL A 283 7.23 -31.01 -4.84
C VAL A 283 5.89 -31.48 -5.38
N LYS A 284 5.53 -32.73 -5.09
CA LYS A 284 4.19 -33.28 -5.35
C LYS A 284 3.36 -33.22 -4.08
N LEU A 285 2.03 -33.30 -4.22
CA LEU A 285 1.08 -33.27 -3.09
C LEU A 285 1.37 -34.34 -2.03
N ASN A 286 1.84 -35.53 -2.45
CA ASN A 286 2.15 -36.63 -1.53
C ASN A 286 3.48 -36.43 -0.76
N ASP A 287 4.37 -35.56 -1.26
CA ASP A 287 5.67 -35.32 -0.62
C ASP A 287 5.54 -34.37 0.58
N LEU A 288 4.42 -33.64 0.69
CA LEU A 288 4.15 -32.68 1.78
C LEU A 288 4.20 -33.34 3.15
N ALA A 289 3.49 -34.46 3.33
CA ALA A 289 3.47 -35.19 4.61
C ALA A 289 4.85 -35.70 5.04
N ARG A 290 5.74 -35.99 4.07
CA ARG A 290 7.13 -36.36 4.36
C ARG A 290 7.95 -35.15 4.77
N ILE A 291 7.82 -34.06 4.02
CA ILE A 291 8.54 -32.81 4.29
C ILE A 291 8.16 -32.27 5.67
N LEU A 292 6.87 -32.30 6.05
CA LEU A 292 6.42 -31.81 7.36
C LEU A 292 6.95 -32.66 8.53
N LYS A 293 7.05 -34.00 8.36
CA LYS A 293 7.61 -34.91 9.38
C LYS A 293 9.09 -34.70 9.66
N ASP A 294 9.84 -34.20 8.70
CA ASP A 294 11.28 -33.92 8.89
C ASP A 294 11.52 -32.73 9.86
N TYR A 295 10.46 -31.99 10.22
CA TYR A 295 10.49 -30.82 11.10
C TYR A 295 9.52 -30.94 12.29
N GLU A 296 9.09 -32.17 12.62
CA GLU A 296 8.18 -32.48 13.73
C GLU A 296 8.89 -32.65 15.08
#